data_AF-A0A9E7LFW2-F1
#
_entry.id   AF-A0A9E7LFW2-F1
#
_cell.length_a   1.000
_cell.length_b   1.000
_cell.length_c   1.000
_cell.angle_alpha   90.00
_cell.angle_beta   90.00
_cell.angle_gamma   90.00
#
_symmetry.space_group_name_H-M   'P 1'
#
loop_
_entity.id
_entity.type
_entity.pdbx_description
1 polymer ?
#
loop_
_entity_poly.entity_id
_entity_poly.type
_entity_poly.pdbx_seq_one_letter_code
_entity_poly.pdbx_strand_id
1 'polypeptide(L)'
;MLSLQESDPGTYTDITIKGLIAELLGGGIDTSAVTMEWAMCLLLNYPEVLHTARAELDAKIGQGRMMEEEDIPGLPYLNCIINETLRLYPAAPLLMPHETS
;
A
#
# COMPACT_ATOMS: atom_id res chain seq x y z
N MET A 1 -10.31 16.42 12.52
CA MET A 1 -11.40 15.71 13.23
C MET A 1 -11.55 16.21 14.66
N LEU A 2 -10.48 16.29 15.45
CA LEU A 2 -10.57 16.86 16.81
C LEU A 2 -11.04 18.32 16.82
N SER A 3 -10.56 19.15 15.89
CA SER A 3 -11.08 20.52 15.69
C SER A 3 -12.52 20.55 15.17
N LEU A 4 -12.97 19.51 14.46
CA LEU A 4 -14.34 19.42 13.93
C LEU A 4 -15.34 18.97 14.99
N GLN A 5 -14.88 18.24 16.00
CA GLN A 5 -15.65 17.89 17.18
C GLN A 5 -16.10 19.12 17.97
N GLU A 6 -15.32 20.21 17.95
CA GLU A 6 -15.71 21.48 18.56
C GLU A 6 -16.82 22.19 17.75
N SER A 7 -16.77 22.12 16.42
CA SER A 7 -17.71 22.81 15.53
C SER A 7 -19.00 22.03 15.24
N ASP A 8 -18.94 20.69 15.24
CA ASP A 8 -20.08 19.79 15.00
C ASP A 8 -19.97 18.51 15.86
N PRO A 9 -20.23 18.63 17.17
CA PRO A 9 -20.09 17.52 18.11
C PRO A 9 -21.11 16.40 17.89
N GLY A 10 -22.21 16.65 17.17
CA GLY A 10 -23.24 15.66 16.88
C GLY A 10 -22.78 14.62 15.85
N THR A 11 -21.98 15.06 14.87
CA THR A 11 -21.44 14.19 13.82
C THR A 11 -20.10 13.56 14.25
N TYR A 12 -19.19 14.37 14.79
CA TYR A 12 -17.84 13.93 15.18
C TYR A 12 -17.79 13.47 16.63
N THR A 13 -18.63 12.48 16.96
CA THR A 13 -18.62 11.87 18.30
C THR A 13 -17.33 11.08 18.53
N ASP A 14 -16.97 10.86 19.80
CA ASP A 14 -15.86 9.97 20.16
C ASP A 14 -16.00 8.57 19.55
N ILE A 15 -17.23 8.07 19.41
CA ILE A 15 -17.52 6.76 18.80
C ILE A 15 -17.17 6.80 17.31
N THR A 16 -17.60 7.84 16.59
CA THR A 16 -17.27 8.05 15.18
C THR A 16 -15.77 8.14 14.97
N ILE A 17 -15.08 8.97 15.76
CA ILE A 17 -13.63 9.18 15.63
C ILE A 17 -12.87 7.87 15.92
N LYS A 18 -13.24 7.14 16.97
CA LYS A 18 -12.65 5.82 17.28
C LYS A 18 -12.92 4.81 16.18
N GLY A 19 -14.14 4.78 15.65
CA GLY A 19 -14.52 3.89 14.55
C GLY A 19 -13.68 4.12 13.29
N LEU A 20 -13.46 5.38 12.90
CA LEU A 20 -12.64 5.75 11.75
C LEU A 20 -11.17 5.37 11.95
N ILE A 21 -10.63 5.54 13.15
CA ILE A 21 -9.25 5.09 13.45
C ILE A 21 -9.16 3.57 13.33
N ALA A 22 -10.14 2.84 13.87
CA ALA A 22 -10.17 1.38 13.78
C ALA A 22 -10.28 0.89 12.32
N GLU A 23 -11.10 1.56 11.50
CA GLU A 23 -11.22 1.27 10.08
C GLU A 23 -9.91 1.54 9.32
N LEU A 24 -9.27 2.70 9.56
CA LEU A 24 -8.01 3.04 8.92
C LEU A 24 -6.90 2.02 9.23
N LEU A 25 -6.81 1.61 10.50
CA LEU A 25 -5.82 0.62 10.92
C LEU A 25 -6.15 -0.77 10.36
N GLY A 26 -7.40 -1.22 10.50
CA GLY A 26 -7.83 -2.53 10.02
C GLY A 26 -7.72 -2.67 8.50
N GLY A 27 -8.17 -1.65 7.76
CA GLY A 27 -8.12 -1.63 6.30
C GLY A 27 -6.71 -1.45 5.74
N GLY A 28 -5.81 -0.79 6.46
CA GLY A 28 -4.45 -0.47 5.98
C GLY A 28 -3.37 -1.47 6.37
N ILE A 29 -3.45 -2.10 7.56
CA ILE A 29 -2.37 -2.95 8.08
C ILE A 29 -2.33 -4.29 7.34
N ASP A 30 -3.39 -5.09 7.46
CA ASP A 30 -3.38 -6.47 6.96
C ASP A 30 -3.26 -6.51 5.43
N THR A 31 -3.94 -5.60 4.73
CA THR A 31 -3.92 -5.52 3.27
C THR A 31 -2.53 -5.20 2.72
N SER A 32 -1.84 -4.22 3.33
CA SER A 32 -0.47 -3.83 2.94
C SER A 32 0.54 -4.92 3.29
N ALA A 33 0.41 -5.56 4.45
CA ALA A 33 1.28 -6.63 4.89
C ALA A 33 1.22 -7.84 3.95
N VAL A 34 0.00 -8.30 3.61
CA VAL A 34 -0.20 -9.41 2.68
C VAL A 34 0.33 -9.08 1.28
N THR A 35 0.12 -7.85 0.81
CA THR A 35 0.66 -7.42 -0.50
C THR A 35 2.19 -7.46 -0.51
N MET A 36 2.83 -6.98 0.57
CA MET A 36 4.29 -7.01 0.71
C MET A 36 4.83 -8.43 0.80
N GLU A 37 4.14 -9.31 1.53
CA GLU A 37 4.49 -10.74 1.62
C GLU A 37 4.51 -11.38 0.23
N TRP A 38 3.43 -11.21 -0.56
CA TRP A 38 3.37 -11.74 -1.91
C TRP A 38 4.41 -11.14 -2.85
N ALA A 39 4.67 -9.83 -2.76
CA ALA A 39 5.71 -9.18 -3.55
C ALA A 39 7.09 -9.81 -3.27
N MET A 40 7.42 -10.02 -1.99
CA MET A 40 8.68 -10.66 -1.59
C MET A 40 8.74 -12.12 -2.01
N CYS A 41 7.64 -12.89 -1.84
CA CYS A 41 7.55 -14.26 -2.32
C CYS A 41 7.81 -14.34 -3.83
N LEU A 42 7.16 -13.49 -4.63
CA LEU A 42 7.37 -13.45 -6.07
C LEU A 42 8.83 -13.11 -6.42
N LEU A 43 9.41 -12.06 -5.83
CA LEU A 43 10.78 -11.67 -6.12
C LEU A 43 11.81 -12.74 -5.75
N LEU A 44 11.57 -13.50 -4.68
CA LEU A 44 12.45 -14.61 -4.28
C LEU A 44 12.30 -15.84 -5.20
N ASN A 45 11.12 -16.05 -5.77
CA ASN A 45 10.87 -17.14 -6.72
C ASN A 45 11.27 -16.80 -8.16
N TYR A 46 11.43 -15.51 -8.49
CA TYR A 46 11.82 -15.01 -9.82
C TYR A 46 13.08 -14.11 -9.72
N PRO A 47 14.28 -14.69 -9.51
CA PRO A 47 15.50 -13.93 -9.25
C PRO A 47 15.91 -12.96 -10.38
N GLU A 48 15.54 -13.25 -11.62
CA GLU A 48 15.78 -12.39 -12.78
C GLU A 48 14.99 -11.08 -12.72
N VAL A 49 13.76 -11.13 -12.19
CA VAL A 49 12.93 -9.95 -11.95
C VAL A 49 13.53 -9.12 -10.82
N LEU A 50 13.94 -9.78 -9.72
CA LEU A 50 14.62 -9.11 -8.62
C LEU A 50 15.92 -8.42 -9.06
N HIS A 51 16.73 -9.08 -9.89
CA HIS A 51 17.97 -8.50 -10.39
C HIS A 51 17.71 -7.26 -11.27
N THR A 52 16.68 -7.33 -12.11
CA THR A 52 16.27 -6.21 -12.97
C THR A 52 15.75 -5.03 -12.15
N ALA A 53 14.94 -5.28 -11.11
CA ALA A 53 14.46 -4.26 -10.19
C ALA A 53 15.61 -3.57 -9.44
N ARG A 54 16.60 -4.35 -8.99
CA ARG A 54 17.81 -3.79 -8.36
C ARG A 54 18.62 -2.96 -9.33
N ALA A 55 18.78 -3.39 -10.58
CA ALA A 55 19.47 -2.62 -11.60
C ALA A 55 18.77 -1.27 -11.90
N GLU A 56 17.43 -1.24 -11.90
CA GLU A 56 16.67 0.02 -12.01
C GLU A 56 16.96 0.97 -10.84
N LEU A 57 16.90 0.45 -9.61
CA LEU A 57 17.20 1.23 -8.40
C LEU A 57 18.64 1.76 -8.40
N ASP A 58 19.62 0.91 -8.73
CA ASP A 58 21.03 1.30 -8.79
C ASP A 58 21.27 2.36 -9.87
N ALA A 59 20.57 2.30 -11.01
CA ALA A 59 20.69 3.27 -12.09
C ALA A 59 20.03 4.63 -11.78
N LYS A 60 18.93 4.64 -11.00
CA LYS A 60 18.16 5.86 -10.72
C LYS A 60 18.55 6.56 -9.42
N ILE A 61 18.85 5.78 -8.39
CA ILE A 61 19.10 6.27 -7.02
C ILE A 61 20.59 6.10 -6.66
N GLY A 62 21.19 4.99 -7.11
CA GLY A 62 22.54 4.60 -6.71
C GLY A 62 22.61 4.11 -5.26
N GLN A 63 23.83 4.04 -4.71
CA GLN A 63 24.08 3.47 -3.37
C GLN A 63 24.39 4.54 -2.30
N GLY A 64 24.35 5.82 -2.67
CA GLY A 64 24.74 6.94 -1.79
C GLY A 64 23.66 7.43 -0.85
N ARG A 65 22.40 7.01 -1.04
CA ARG A 65 21.24 7.42 -0.23
C ARG A 65 20.12 6.38 -0.29
N MET A 66 19.16 6.50 0.63
CA MET A 66 17.91 5.76 0.59
C MET A 66 16.96 6.36 -0.46
N MET A 67 16.03 5.55 -0.94
CA MET A 67 14.92 5.97 -1.80
C MET A 67 13.98 6.92 -1.05
N GLU A 68 13.53 7.97 -1.72
CA GLU A 68 12.51 8.90 -1.23
C GLU A 68 11.24 8.82 -2.10
N GLU A 69 10.14 9.43 -1.66
CA GLU A 69 8.84 9.34 -2.34
C GLU A 69 8.89 9.97 -3.74
N GLU A 70 9.69 11.01 -3.89
CA GLU A 70 9.89 11.76 -5.13
C GLU A 70 10.59 10.93 -6.23
N ASP A 71 11.27 9.83 -5.86
CA ASP A 71 11.94 8.94 -6.80
C ASP A 71 10.96 7.97 -7.49
N ILE A 72 9.80 7.70 -6.89
CA ILE A 72 8.84 6.68 -7.35
C ILE A 72 8.43 6.83 -8.82
N PRO A 73 8.16 8.04 -9.35
CA PRO A 73 7.85 8.22 -10.78
C PRO A 73 8.99 7.78 -11.72
N GLY A 74 10.23 7.75 -11.22
CA GLY A 74 11.42 7.33 -11.96
C GLY A 74 11.65 5.82 -12.00
N LEU A 75 10.79 5.02 -11.35
CA LEU A 75 10.94 3.57 -11.17
C LEU A 75 9.78 2.78 -11.84
N PRO A 76 9.65 2.83 -13.18
CA PRO A 76 8.55 2.17 -13.87
C PRO A 76 8.54 0.65 -13.71
N TYR A 77 9.71 -0.01 -13.65
CA TYR A 77 9.78 -1.47 -13.50
C TYR A 77 9.34 -1.91 -12.10
N LEU A 78 9.75 -1.19 -11.05
CA LEU A 78 9.24 -1.42 -9.70
C LEU A 78 7.71 -1.26 -9.64
N ASN A 79 7.15 -0.24 -10.30
CA ASN A 79 5.70 -0.08 -10.40
C ASN A 79 5.02 -1.25 -11.14
N CYS A 80 5.65 -1.80 -12.18
CA CYS A 80 5.15 -3.02 -12.84
C CYS A 80 5.11 -4.21 -11.87
N ILE A 81 6.13 -4.39 -11.03
CA ILE A 81 6.16 -5.48 -10.02
C ILE A 81 5.02 -5.33 -9.01
N ILE A 82 4.77 -4.11 -8.53
CA ILE A 82 3.66 -3.83 -7.60
C ILE A 82 2.32 -4.17 -8.26
N ASN A 83 2.09 -3.68 -9.48
CA ASN A 83 0.86 -3.94 -10.21
C ASN A 83 0.67 -5.43 -10.51
N GLU A 84 1.73 -6.15 -10.89
CA GLU A 84 1.66 -7.57 -11.19
C GLU A 84 1.42 -8.42 -9.93
N THR A 85 1.98 -8.01 -8.80
CA THR A 85 1.70 -8.62 -7.49
C THR A 85 0.21 -8.47 -7.15
N LEU A 86 -0.34 -7.27 -7.28
CA LEU A 86 -1.76 -7.01 -7.04
C LEU A 86 -2.68 -7.76 -8.02
N ARG A 87 -2.25 -7.95 -9.27
CA ARG A 87 -2.99 -8.71 -10.28
C ARG A 87 -3.03 -10.21 -9.97
N LEU A 88 -1.91 -10.79 -9.53
CA LEU A 88 -1.79 -12.22 -9.24
C LEU A 88 -2.35 -12.61 -7.87
N TYR A 89 -2.08 -11.79 -6.85
CA TYR A 89 -2.41 -12.05 -5.46
C TYR A 89 -3.03 -10.80 -4.79
N PRO A 90 -4.26 -10.42 -5.18
CA PRO A 90 -4.94 -9.30 -4.55
C PRO A 90 -5.24 -9.60 -3.08
N ALA A 91 -4.97 -8.65 -2.17
CA ALA A 91 -5.21 -8.82 -0.73
C ALA A 91 -6.71 -9.01 -0.38
N ALA A 92 -7.61 -8.51 -1.22
CA ALA A 92 -9.06 -8.67 -1.08
C ALA A 92 -9.69 -9.13 -2.42
N PRO A 93 -9.60 -10.43 -2.79
CA PRO A 93 -10.03 -10.93 -4.10
C PRO A 93 -11.53 -10.74 -4.41
N LEU A 94 -12.38 -10.69 -3.38
CA LEU A 94 -13.84 -10.53 -3.50
C LEU A 94 -14.32 -9.13 -3.10
N LEU A 95 -13.42 -8.24 -2.69
CA LEU A 95 -13.74 -6.93 -2.12
C LEU A 95 -14.77 -7.03 -0.97
N MET A 96 -15.37 -5.89 -0.59
CA MET A 96 -16.45 -5.85 0.39
C MET A 96 -17.79 -6.14 -0.29
N PRO A 97 -18.72 -6.86 0.35
CA PRO A 97 -20.08 -7.03 -0.18
C PRO A 97 -20.79 -5.69 -0.37
N HIS A 98 -21.49 -5.53 -1.50
CA HIS A 98 -22.28 -4.35 -1.81
C HIS A 98 -23.78 -4.69 -1.79
N GLU A 99 -24.61 -3.71 -1.47
CA GLU A 99 -26.08 -3.82 -1.46
C GLU A 99 -26.70 -2.85 -2.49
N THR A 100 -27.76 -3.28 -3.18
CA THR A 100 -28.53 -2.45 -4.13
C THR A 100 -29.80 -1.95 -3.45
N SER A 101 -29.68 -0.95 -2.59
CA SER A 101 -30.85 -0.30 -1.98
C SER A 101 -31.55 0.67 -2.93
#